data_AF-A0A059LB37-F1
#
_entry.id   AF-A0A059LB37-F1
#
_cell.length_a   1.000
_cell.length_b   1.000
_cell.length_c   1.000
_cell.angle_alpha   90.00
_cell.angle_beta   90.00
_cell.angle_gamma   90.00
#
_symmetry.space_group_name_H-M   'P 1'
#
loop_
_entity.id
_entity.type
_entity.pdbx_description
1 polymer ?
#
loop_
_entity_poly.entity_id
_entity_poly.type
_entity_poly.pdbx_seq_one_letter_code
_entity_poly.pdbx_strand_id
1 'polypeptide(L)'
;LLVGKSVARFAQELLLAHNISLVLNVKVEVLERLARCLDIEVADSVAALSSRNVGFCKEFAVEACGGTAVESLPTSPKAAVPAAEDVLAAALSQKSASQAALKPLMLFHGCPRPLGVTILLHGTSLAELQFLKQVALFATFVAYYARLEASFFSELMLGIGAEDAGAGRADALVEEIGA
;
A
#
# COMPACT_ATOMS: atom_id res chain seq x y z
N LEU A 1 -12.31 4.12 -6.18
CA LEU A 1 -13.25 3.83 -5.05
C LEU A 1 -13.14 2.35 -4.70
N LEU A 2 -12.85 2.03 -3.44
CA LEU A 2 -12.78 0.65 -2.93
C LEU A 2 -14.09 0.32 -2.20
N VAL A 3 -14.72 -0.80 -2.52
CA VAL A 3 -15.98 -1.24 -1.91
C VAL A 3 -15.87 -2.67 -1.39
N GLY A 4 -16.38 -2.91 -0.18
CA GLY A 4 -16.23 -4.21 0.47
C GLY A 4 -17.10 -5.33 -0.13
N LYS A 5 -18.28 -4.98 -0.64
CA LYS A 5 -19.26 -5.96 -1.18
C LYS A 5 -19.43 -5.80 -2.68
N SER A 6 -20.54 -5.22 -3.09
CA SER A 6 -20.93 -5.04 -4.49
C SER A 6 -21.55 -3.65 -4.69
N VAL A 7 -21.54 -3.17 -5.93
CA VAL A 7 -22.12 -1.90 -6.36
C VAL A 7 -23.07 -2.18 -7.51
N ALA A 8 -24.23 -1.52 -7.54
CA ALA A 8 -25.20 -1.67 -8.62
C ALA A 8 -24.57 -1.32 -9.98
N ARG A 9 -24.90 -2.08 -11.04
CA ARG A 9 -24.35 -1.88 -12.40
C ARG A 9 -24.53 -0.44 -12.90
N PHE A 10 -25.70 0.14 -12.67
CA PHE A 10 -25.99 1.53 -13.03
C PHE A 10 -25.00 2.52 -12.40
N ALA A 11 -24.65 2.34 -11.13
CA ALA A 11 -23.67 3.19 -10.47
C ALA A 11 -22.25 2.97 -11.01
N GLN A 12 -21.91 1.75 -11.45
CA GLN A 12 -20.61 1.48 -12.06
C GLN A 12 -20.44 2.24 -13.38
N GLU A 13 -21.48 2.25 -14.22
CA GLU A 13 -21.48 2.97 -15.50
C GLU A 13 -21.40 4.49 -15.30
N LEU A 14 -22.11 5.03 -14.30
CA LEU A 14 -22.01 6.46 -13.93
C LEU A 14 -20.61 6.84 -13.45
N LEU A 15 -19.99 6.02 -12.61
CA LEU A 15 -18.64 6.30 -12.08
C LEU A 15 -17.57 6.18 -13.17
N LEU A 16 -17.74 5.24 -14.10
CA LEU A 16 -16.90 5.15 -15.31
C LEU A 16 -17.01 6.38 -16.20
N ALA A 17 -18.22 6.91 -16.39
CA ALA A 17 -18.43 8.16 -17.12
C ALA A 17 -17.71 9.35 -16.46
N HIS A 18 -17.56 9.32 -15.14
CA HIS A 18 -16.77 10.29 -14.36
C HIS A 18 -15.28 9.93 -14.20
N ASN A 19 -14.77 8.92 -14.93
CA ASN A 19 -13.38 8.45 -14.89
C ASN A 19 -12.91 7.98 -13.50
N ILE A 20 -13.81 7.39 -12.70
CA ILE A 20 -13.48 6.85 -11.38
C ILE A 20 -13.34 5.32 -11.49
N SER A 21 -12.16 4.79 -11.13
CA SER A 21 -11.93 3.35 -11.06
C SER A 21 -12.61 2.72 -9.83
N LEU A 22 -13.19 1.53 -10.01
CA LEU A 22 -13.91 0.79 -8.98
C LEU A 22 -13.22 -0.53 -8.68
N VAL A 23 -12.99 -0.82 -7.40
CA VAL A 23 -12.53 -2.13 -6.93
C VAL A 23 -13.60 -2.71 -6.03
N LEU A 24 -14.07 -3.91 -6.38
CA LEU A 24 -15.16 -4.60 -5.71
C LEU A 24 -14.62 -5.75 -4.85
N ASN A 25 -15.43 -6.21 -3.89
CA ASN A 25 -15.17 -7.40 -3.08
C ASN A 25 -13.84 -7.36 -2.31
N VAL A 26 -13.48 -6.20 -1.77
CA VAL A 26 -12.29 -6.06 -0.94
C VAL A 26 -12.62 -6.49 0.49
N LYS A 27 -11.77 -7.32 1.10
CA LYS A 27 -11.93 -7.70 2.52
C LYS A 27 -11.86 -6.47 3.42
N VAL A 28 -12.70 -6.43 4.45
CA VAL A 28 -12.75 -5.31 5.42
C VAL A 28 -11.39 -5.10 6.11
N GLU A 29 -10.68 -6.18 6.45
CA GLU A 29 -9.33 -6.12 7.03
C GLU A 29 -8.32 -5.33 6.16
N VAL A 30 -8.44 -5.45 4.84
CA VAL A 30 -7.57 -4.75 3.89
C VAL A 30 -7.98 -3.28 3.81
N LEU A 31 -9.29 -3.01 3.78
CA LEU A 31 -9.84 -1.64 3.83
C LEU A 31 -9.39 -0.91 5.09
N GLU A 32 -9.47 -1.53 6.27
CA GLU A 32 -9.00 -0.94 7.53
C GLU A 32 -7.48 -0.71 7.55
N ARG A 33 -6.71 -1.62 6.94
CA ARG A 33 -5.26 -1.42 6.80
C ARG A 33 -4.95 -0.23 5.90
N LEU A 34 -5.63 -0.11 4.76
CA LEU A 34 -5.49 1.02 3.85
C LEU A 34 -5.98 2.31 4.49
N ALA A 35 -7.06 2.28 5.25
CA ALA A 35 -7.58 3.40 6.03
C ALA A 35 -6.50 3.95 6.98
N ARG A 36 -5.80 3.08 7.70
CA ARG A 36 -4.67 3.49 8.55
C ARG A 36 -3.48 4.03 7.75
N CYS A 37 -3.15 3.46 6.60
CA CYS A 37 -2.02 3.92 5.78
C CYS A 37 -2.30 5.25 5.05
N LEU A 38 -3.56 5.52 4.74
CA LEU A 38 -3.98 6.71 4.01
C LEU A 38 -4.55 7.81 4.93
N ASP A 39 -4.64 7.54 6.23
CA ASP A 39 -5.27 8.41 7.23
C ASP A 39 -6.74 8.72 6.90
N ILE A 40 -7.46 7.69 6.45
CA ILE A 40 -8.86 7.74 6.03
C ILE A 40 -9.73 6.98 7.04
N GLU A 41 -11.00 7.37 7.19
CA GLU A 41 -12.02 6.58 7.88
C GLU A 41 -12.85 5.74 6.90
N VAL A 42 -13.08 4.45 7.20
CA VAL A 42 -13.96 3.61 6.36
C VAL A 42 -15.40 3.97 6.64
N ALA A 43 -16.15 4.39 5.61
CA ALA A 43 -17.58 4.69 5.77
C ALA A 43 -18.45 3.44 5.60
N ASP A 44 -19.37 3.22 6.53
CA ASP A 44 -20.35 2.12 6.47
C ASP A 44 -21.51 2.41 5.51
N SER A 45 -21.76 3.68 5.20
CA SER A 45 -22.84 4.14 4.32
C SER A 45 -22.40 5.28 3.41
N VAL A 46 -23.01 5.35 2.22
CA VAL A 46 -22.77 6.41 1.23
C VAL A 46 -23.13 7.80 1.78
N ALA A 47 -24.10 7.88 2.70
CA ALA A 47 -24.50 9.14 3.32
C ALA A 47 -23.47 9.70 4.32
N ALA A 48 -22.57 8.85 4.82
CA ALA A 48 -21.52 9.23 5.76
C ALA A 48 -20.22 9.67 5.05
N LEU A 49 -20.23 9.80 3.72
CA LEU A 49 -19.08 10.24 2.95
C LEU A 49 -18.82 11.73 3.20
N SER A 50 -17.70 12.00 3.86
CA SER A 50 -17.15 13.33 4.12
C SER A 50 -15.76 13.46 3.50
N SER A 51 -15.15 14.65 3.58
CA SER A 51 -13.77 14.88 3.12
C SER A 51 -12.73 14.01 3.85
N ARG A 52 -13.08 13.44 5.02
CA ARG A 52 -12.23 12.53 5.79
C ARG A 52 -12.15 11.12 5.17
N ASN A 53 -13.05 10.77 4.24
CA ASN A 53 -13.10 9.44 3.62
C ASN A 53 -12.24 9.34 2.34
N VAL A 54 -11.50 10.40 2.01
CA VAL A 54 -10.62 10.49 0.85
C VAL A 54 -9.19 10.64 1.33
N GLY A 55 -8.28 9.85 0.77
CA GLY A 55 -6.86 9.96 1.09
C GLY A 55 -6.00 9.96 -0.16
N PHE A 56 -4.73 10.26 0.06
CA PHE A 56 -3.81 10.59 -0.99
C PHE A 56 -2.83 9.45 -1.26
N CYS A 57 -2.64 9.14 -2.53
CA CYS A 57 -1.65 8.19 -3.01
C CYS A 57 -1.01 8.80 -4.27
N LYS A 58 0.33 8.77 -4.35
CA LYS A 58 1.06 9.39 -5.48
C LYS A 58 0.94 8.54 -6.73
N GLU A 59 1.05 7.23 -6.57
CA GLU A 59 1.09 6.30 -7.69
C GLU A 59 0.31 5.03 -7.34
N PHE A 60 -0.50 4.60 -8.29
CA PHE A 60 -1.27 3.37 -8.23
C PHE A 60 -0.85 2.49 -9.41
N ALA A 61 -0.35 1.29 -9.10
CA ALA A 61 0.07 0.33 -10.10
C ALA A 61 -0.69 -0.99 -9.93
N VAL A 62 -0.97 -1.64 -11.05
CA VAL A 62 -1.51 -3.01 -11.06
C VAL A 62 -0.46 -3.91 -11.67
N GLU A 63 0.13 -4.77 -10.86
CA GLU A 63 1.16 -5.70 -11.32
C GLU A 63 0.59 -7.09 -11.45
N ALA A 64 0.72 -7.67 -12.65
CA ALA A 64 0.49 -9.10 -12.83
C ALA A 64 1.70 -9.85 -12.27
N CYS A 65 1.49 -10.72 -11.29
CA CYS A 65 2.56 -11.53 -10.73
C CYS A 65 2.96 -12.64 -11.71
N GLY A 66 3.65 -12.30 -12.79
CA GLY A 66 4.25 -13.22 -13.75
C GLY A 66 5.74 -12.93 -13.82
N GLY A 67 6.57 -13.97 -13.75
CA GLY A 67 8.03 -13.82 -13.70
C GLY A 67 8.62 -13.26 -14.99
N THR A 68 8.52 -11.94 -15.17
CA THR A 68 9.35 -11.15 -16.08
C THR A 68 9.51 -9.77 -15.47
N ALA A 69 10.73 -9.23 -15.59
CA ALA A 69 11.21 -8.00 -14.99
C ALA A 69 10.18 -6.85 -14.99
N VAL A 70 10.20 -6.12 -13.88
CA VAL A 70 9.60 -4.81 -13.66
C VAL A 70 9.71 -3.94 -14.92
N GLU A 71 8.64 -3.84 -15.69
CA GLU A 71 8.34 -2.63 -16.45
C GLU A 71 7.33 -1.86 -15.62
N SER A 72 7.81 -0.82 -14.93
CA SER A 72 6.96 0.24 -14.44
C SER A 72 6.23 0.84 -15.64
N LEU A 73 4.95 0.53 -15.79
CA LEU A 73 4.10 1.13 -16.80
C LEU A 73 4.06 2.65 -16.54
N PRO A 74 4.42 3.50 -17.52
CA PRO A 74 4.59 4.93 -17.28
C PRO A 74 3.26 5.59 -16.93
N THR A 75 3.23 6.24 -15.78
CA THR A 75 2.18 7.16 -15.33
C THR A 75 2.21 8.43 -16.18
N SER A 76 1.18 8.65 -17.01
CA SER A 76 0.52 9.97 -17.03
C SER A 76 -0.85 9.94 -17.72
N PRO A 77 -1.83 10.72 -17.23
CA PRO A 77 -3.22 10.65 -17.64
C PRO A 77 -3.48 11.62 -18.81
N LYS A 78 -3.98 11.13 -19.94
CA LYS A 78 -4.67 11.97 -20.92
C LYS A 78 -5.57 11.12 -21.81
N ALA A 79 -6.87 11.36 -21.63
CA ALA A 79 -7.98 11.16 -22.56
C ALA A 79 -8.11 9.80 -23.27
N ALA A 80 -9.30 9.22 -23.08
CA ALA A 80 -9.76 7.94 -23.61
C ALA A 80 -9.10 6.75 -22.92
N VAL A 81 -9.92 5.98 -22.20
CA VAL A 81 -9.69 4.57 -21.95
C VAL A 81 -9.88 3.88 -23.31
N PRO A 82 -8.85 3.50 -24.09
CA PRO A 82 -9.03 2.38 -24.97
C PRO A 82 -9.15 1.14 -24.08
N ALA A 83 -10.22 0.40 -24.32
CA ALA A 83 -10.49 -0.95 -23.89
C ALA A 83 -9.30 -1.67 -23.22
N ALA A 84 -9.52 -2.10 -21.97
CA ALA A 84 -8.66 -3.02 -21.24
C ALA A 84 -8.70 -4.43 -21.85
N GLU A 85 -8.41 -4.54 -23.15
CA GLU A 85 -8.46 -5.80 -23.90
C GLU A 85 -7.13 -6.13 -24.60
N ASP A 86 -6.19 -5.19 -24.77
CA ASP A 86 -4.95 -5.45 -25.54
C ASP A 86 -3.65 -5.56 -24.73
N VAL A 87 -3.64 -5.23 -23.42
CA VAL A 87 -2.42 -5.38 -22.60
C VAL A 87 -2.23 -6.83 -22.10
N LEU A 88 -3.31 -7.61 -22.03
CA LEU A 88 -3.25 -9.05 -21.72
C LEU A 88 -2.90 -9.91 -22.95
N ALA A 89 -3.01 -9.36 -24.17
CA ALA A 89 -2.74 -10.08 -25.41
C ALA A 89 -1.24 -10.18 -25.75
N ALA A 90 -0.43 -9.18 -25.36
CA ALA A 90 1.00 -9.15 -25.68
C ALA A 90 1.84 -10.18 -24.90
N ALA A 91 1.37 -10.62 -23.71
CA ALA A 91 2.04 -11.62 -22.89
C ALA A 91 1.76 -13.08 -23.32
N LEU A 92 0.89 -13.32 -24.31
CA LEU A 92 0.44 -14.66 -24.70
C LEU A 92 1.21 -15.29 -25.88
N SER A 93 2.30 -14.68 -26.36
CA SER A 93 3.08 -15.23 -27.49
C SER A 93 4.28 -16.13 -27.11
N GLN A 94 4.48 -16.53 -25.85
CA GLN A 94 5.46 -17.57 -25.53
C GLN A 94 4.85 -18.65 -24.62
N LYS A 95 4.60 -19.79 -25.27
CA LYS A 95 3.92 -20.99 -24.81
C LYS A 95 4.94 -21.93 -24.15
N SER A 96 4.94 -22.05 -22.81
CA SER A 96 5.06 -23.33 -22.06
C SER A 96 5.47 -23.12 -20.58
N ALA A 97 4.54 -23.30 -19.65
CA ALA A 97 4.70 -23.94 -18.32
C ALA A 97 3.47 -23.60 -17.45
N SER A 98 2.74 -24.63 -17.01
CA SER A 98 1.68 -24.63 -15.97
C SER A 98 1.02 -23.28 -15.65
N GLN A 99 -0.15 -23.02 -16.26
CA GLN A 99 -1.01 -21.86 -15.96
C GLN A 99 -1.53 -21.91 -14.50
N ALA A 100 -0.70 -21.47 -13.55
CA ALA A 100 -1.21 -20.93 -12.31
C ALA A 100 -1.80 -19.57 -12.65
N ALA A 101 -3.11 -19.39 -12.44
CA ALA A 101 -3.77 -18.10 -12.65
C ALA A 101 -3.06 -17.03 -11.79
N LEU A 102 -2.30 -16.16 -12.46
CA LEU A 102 -1.53 -15.11 -11.80
C LEU A 102 -2.54 -14.11 -11.23
N LYS A 103 -2.50 -13.93 -9.91
CA LYS A 103 -3.38 -12.96 -9.26
C LYS A 103 -2.75 -11.58 -9.42
N PRO A 104 -3.42 -10.63 -10.09
CA PRO A 104 -2.90 -9.28 -10.16
C PRO A 104 -2.90 -8.67 -8.76
N LEU A 105 -1.83 -7.94 -8.45
CA LEU A 105 -1.67 -7.18 -7.23
C LEU A 105 -1.90 -5.70 -7.51
N MET A 106 -2.53 -5.01 -6.57
CA MET A 106 -2.70 -3.56 -6.60
C MET A 106 -1.72 -2.95 -5.62
N LEU A 107 -0.88 -2.04 -6.11
CA LEU A 107 0.18 -1.38 -5.37
C LEU A 107 -0.17 0.09 -5.19
N PHE A 108 -0.04 0.56 -3.95
CA PHE A 108 -0.26 1.96 -3.58
C PHE A 108 1.06 2.53 -3.10
N HIS A 109 1.60 3.52 -3.80
CA HIS A 109 2.87 4.16 -3.49
C HIS A 109 2.69 5.63 -3.10
N GLY A 110 3.57 6.11 -2.23
CA GLY A 110 3.59 7.51 -1.81
C GLY A 110 2.45 7.94 -0.90
N CYS A 111 1.97 7.06 -0.02
CA CYS A 111 1.00 7.41 1.02
C CYS A 111 1.61 8.38 2.05
N PRO A 112 0.87 9.40 2.52
CA PRO A 112 1.40 10.51 3.33
C PRO A 112 1.83 10.12 4.76
N ARG A 113 1.41 8.95 5.28
CA ARG A 113 1.83 8.46 6.60
C ARG A 113 2.20 6.98 6.53
N PRO A 114 3.47 6.59 6.73
CA PRO A 114 3.83 5.19 6.80
C PRO A 114 3.46 4.62 8.18
N LEU A 115 2.17 4.63 8.54
CA LEU A 115 1.64 3.87 9.68
C LEU A 115 1.60 2.36 9.41
N GLY A 116 1.90 1.96 8.18
CA GLY A 116 2.08 0.59 7.77
C GLY A 116 2.82 0.51 6.44
N VAL A 117 3.61 -0.55 6.29
CA VAL A 117 4.23 -0.94 5.03
C VAL A 117 3.85 -2.37 4.71
N THR A 118 3.80 -2.70 3.42
CA THR A 118 3.62 -4.09 2.97
C THR A 118 4.90 -4.53 2.29
N ILE A 119 5.49 -5.61 2.78
CA ILE A 119 6.70 -6.20 2.20
C ILE A 119 6.25 -7.30 1.23
N LEU A 120 6.53 -7.12 -0.05
CA LEU A 120 6.32 -8.14 -1.07
C LEU A 120 7.61 -8.91 -1.29
N LEU A 121 7.59 -10.19 -0.94
CA LEU A 121 8.70 -11.10 -1.15
C LEU A 121 8.50 -11.82 -2.48
N HIS A 122 9.50 -11.74 -3.35
CA HIS A 122 9.55 -12.45 -4.63
C HIS A 122 10.64 -13.52 -4.57
N GLY A 123 10.39 -14.65 -5.21
CA GLY A 123 11.34 -15.77 -5.25
C GLY A 123 10.84 -16.89 -6.16
N THR A 124 11.77 -17.69 -6.67
CA THR A 124 11.47 -18.83 -7.53
C THR A 124 11.10 -20.08 -6.73
N SER A 125 11.65 -20.23 -5.52
CA SER A 125 11.40 -21.38 -4.66
C SER A 125 10.57 -21.01 -3.43
N LEU A 126 9.58 -21.85 -3.12
CA LEU A 126 8.71 -21.65 -1.96
C LEU A 126 9.49 -21.82 -0.64
N ALA A 127 10.47 -22.74 -0.60
CA ALA A 127 11.27 -23.01 0.59
C ALA A 127 12.13 -21.79 1.00
N GLU A 128 12.80 -21.15 0.04
CA GLU A 128 13.55 -19.91 0.31
C GLU A 128 12.60 -18.77 0.68
N LEU A 129 11.43 -18.67 0.05
CA LEU A 129 10.46 -17.64 0.37
C LEU A 129 9.91 -17.77 1.79
N GLN A 130 9.70 -19.01 2.26
CA GLN A 130 9.34 -19.28 3.65
C GLN A 130 10.45 -18.90 4.63
N PHE A 131 11.70 -19.20 4.28
CA PHE A 131 12.84 -18.77 5.08
C PHE A 131 12.95 -17.24 5.13
N LEU A 132 12.83 -16.56 3.99
CA LEU A 132 12.83 -15.09 3.91
C LEU A 132 11.69 -14.47 4.70
N LYS A 133 10.51 -15.09 4.72
CA LYS A 133 9.40 -14.66 5.56
C LYS A 133 9.77 -14.69 7.04
N GLN A 134 10.48 -15.72 7.50
CA GLN A 134 10.93 -15.81 8.89
C GLN A 134 12.00 -14.75 9.20
N VAL A 135 12.97 -14.58 8.29
CA VAL A 135 14.02 -13.56 8.44
C VAL A 135 13.43 -12.16 8.47
N ALA A 136 12.49 -11.83 7.59
CA ALA A 136 11.84 -10.52 7.56
C ALA A 136 11.03 -10.24 8.83
N LEU A 137 10.33 -11.26 9.36
CA LEU A 137 9.61 -11.15 10.63
C LEU A 137 10.59 -10.90 11.79
N PHE A 138 11.68 -11.65 11.85
CA PHE A 138 12.73 -11.48 12.85
C PHE A 138 13.39 -10.09 12.76
N ALA A 139 13.73 -9.63 11.56
CA ALA A 139 14.30 -8.31 11.35
C ALA A 139 13.34 -7.19 11.80
N THR A 140 12.04 -7.33 11.52
CA THR A 140 11.02 -6.39 11.99
C THR A 140 10.94 -6.36 13.52
N PHE A 141 11.01 -7.53 14.17
CA PHE A 141 11.06 -7.65 15.62
C PHE A 141 12.30 -6.94 16.18
N VAL A 142 13.49 -7.26 15.67
CA VAL A 142 14.74 -6.64 16.13
C VAL A 142 14.71 -5.12 15.95
N ALA A 143 14.25 -4.62 14.80
CA ALA A 143 14.12 -3.19 14.55
C ALA A 143 13.16 -2.50 15.53
N TYR A 144 12.05 -3.16 15.88
CA TYR A 144 11.11 -2.66 16.86
C TYR A 144 11.73 -2.56 18.26
N TYR A 145 12.40 -3.63 18.73
CA TYR A 145 13.04 -3.62 20.04
C TYR A 145 14.20 -2.61 20.10
N ALA A 146 15.00 -2.49 19.04
CA ALA A 146 16.06 -1.48 18.97
C ALA A 146 15.49 -0.06 19.07
N ARG A 147 14.36 0.22 18.40
CA ARG A 147 13.66 1.50 18.50
C ARG A 147 13.14 1.76 19.91
N LEU A 148 12.61 0.74 20.58
CA LEU A 148 12.15 0.86 21.97
C LEU A 148 13.32 1.13 22.93
N GLU A 149 14.40 0.37 22.84
CA GLU A 149 15.59 0.58 23.67
C GLU A 149 16.17 1.98 23.46
N ALA A 150 16.22 2.45 22.22
CA ALA A 150 16.62 3.82 21.90
C ALA A 150 15.69 4.86 22.54
N SER A 151 14.36 4.65 22.53
CA SER A 151 13.42 5.55 23.21
C SER A 151 13.63 5.55 24.74
N PHE A 152 13.81 4.39 25.37
CA PHE A 152 14.10 4.29 26.80
C PHE A 152 15.41 5.00 27.16
N PHE A 153 16.45 4.79 26.35
CA PHE A 153 17.75 5.43 26.57
C PHE A 153 17.66 6.95 26.38
N SER A 154 16.87 7.42 25.42
CA SER A 154 16.66 8.86 25.20
C SER A 154 15.91 9.53 26.36
N GLU A 155 14.88 8.89 26.93
CA GLU A 155 14.19 9.39 28.12
C GLU A 155 15.11 9.38 29.35
N LEU A 156 15.92 8.34 29.51
CA LEU A 156 16.88 8.24 30.61
C LEU A 156 17.97 9.32 30.52
N MET A 157 18.47 9.63 29.32
CA MET A 157 19.44 10.71 29.07
C MET A 157 18.82 12.10 29.27
N LEU A 158 17.57 12.32 28.85
CA LEU A 158 16.84 13.57 29.12
C LEU A 158 16.59 13.77 30.63
N GLY A 159 16.46 12.70 31.41
CA GLY A 159 16.36 12.76 32.87
C GLY A 159 17.67 13.11 33.60
N ILE A 160 18.83 13.00 32.92
CA ILE A 160 20.15 13.33 33.50
C ILE A 160 20.62 14.74 33.07
N GLY A 161 19.93 15.38 32.11
CA GLY A 161 20.31 16.72 31.64
C GLY A 161 19.17 17.51 31.00
N ALA A 162 18.26 18.03 31.82
CA ALA A 162 17.58 19.32 31.62
C ALA A 162 16.56 19.60 32.74
N GLU A 163 16.98 20.31 33.79
CA GLU A 163 16.18 21.48 34.16
C GLU A 163 16.38 22.52 33.05
N ASP A 164 15.27 23.13 32.62
CA ASP A 164 15.17 24.25 31.66
C ASP A 164 15.49 23.99 30.17
N ALA A 165 14.47 23.58 29.39
CA ALA A 165 14.14 24.22 28.10
C ALA A 165 12.85 23.66 27.44
N GLY A 166 11.81 24.49 27.41
CA GLY A 166 10.80 24.66 26.35
C GLY A 166 10.38 23.47 25.49
N ALA A 167 9.13 23.02 25.71
CA ALA A 167 8.37 22.15 24.83
C ALA A 167 8.32 22.68 23.38
N GLY A 168 8.78 21.88 22.42
CA GLY A 168 8.58 22.21 20.99
C GLY A 168 9.40 21.47 19.93
N ARG A 169 10.14 20.39 20.23
CA ARG A 169 11.10 19.85 19.24
C ARG A 169 11.16 18.33 19.06
N ALA A 170 10.10 17.59 19.38
CA ALA A 170 10.07 16.12 19.15
C ALA A 170 9.68 15.71 17.72
N ASP A 171 9.01 16.57 16.94
CA ASP A 171 8.55 16.22 15.58
C ASP A 171 9.63 16.34 14.49
N ALA A 172 10.79 16.94 14.77
CA ALA A 172 11.79 17.24 13.74
C ALA A 172 12.82 16.11 13.49
N LEU A 173 12.94 15.12 14.39
CA LEU A 173 14.04 14.13 14.33
C LEU A 173 13.65 12.83 13.58
N VAL A 174 12.40 12.69 13.15
CA VAL A 174 11.96 11.53 12.35
C VAL A 174 12.15 11.77 10.84
N GLU A 175 12.37 13.02 10.39
CA GLU A 175 12.61 13.33 8.97
C GLU A 175 14.06 13.07 8.50
N GLU A 176 15.06 13.01 9.38
CA GLU A 176 16.47 12.87 8.97
C GLU A 176 16.95 11.41 8.78
N ILE A 177 16.13 10.41 9.08
CA ILE A 177 16.44 8.99 8.77
C ILE A 177 15.78 8.55 7.44
N GLY A 178 15.06 9.46 6.77
CA GLY A 178 14.28 9.19 5.56
C GLY A 178 14.63 10.05 4.34
N ALA A 179 15.86 10.56 4.23
CA ALA A 179 16.38 11.26 3.05
C ALA A 179 17.53 10.48 2.40
#